data_AF-A0A7W8BMU9-F1
#
_entry.id   AF-A0A7W8BMU9-F1
#
_cell.length_a   1.000
_cell.length_b   1.000
_cell.length_c   1.000
_cell.angle_alpha   90.00
_cell.angle_beta   90.00
_cell.angle_gamma   90.00
#
_symmetry.space_group_name_H-M   'P 1'
#
loop_
_entity.id
_entity.type
_entity.pdbx_description
1 polymer ?
#
loop_
_entity_poly.entity_id
_entity_poly.type
_entity_poly.pdbx_seq_one_letter_code
_entity_poly.pdbx_strand_id
1 'polypeptide(L)'
;MTGFDTAPTAVDTGRPRPARVHDRRLGGRDSHPVGEEPARGILAADATVLRGTRAGRRFTHRAVRTGAEAGTRPFPDIGTGVPTEPHPHQVAQGVAAESVAREP
;
A
#
# COMPACT_ATOMS: atom_id res chain seq x y z
N MET A 1 -33.27 12.86 -0.04
CA MET A 1 -31.97 12.55 -0.67
C MET A 1 -30.90 13.21 0.19
N THR A 2 -30.30 12.47 1.12
CA THR A 2 -29.36 13.01 2.13
C THR A 2 -27.97 13.17 1.52
N GLY A 3 -27.42 14.38 1.61
CA GLY A 3 -26.06 14.69 1.20
C GLY A 3 -25.05 14.05 2.16
N PHE A 4 -24.02 13.41 1.61
CA PHE A 4 -22.86 13.01 2.39
C PHE A 4 -22.09 14.27 2.75
N ASP A 5 -21.97 14.53 4.05
CA ASP A 5 -21.07 15.54 4.59
C ASP A 5 -19.63 15.17 4.21
N THR A 6 -19.03 15.96 3.31
CA THR A 6 -17.69 15.77 2.76
C THR A 6 -16.60 16.41 3.63
N ALA A 7 -16.94 16.91 4.83
CA ALA A 7 -15.94 17.44 5.74
C ALA A 7 -14.98 16.32 6.20
N PRO A 8 -13.65 16.48 6.04
CA PRO A 8 -12.69 15.47 6.48
C PRO A 8 -12.78 15.31 7.99
N THR A 9 -13.21 14.13 8.45
CA THR A 9 -13.24 13.80 9.87
C THR A 9 -11.82 13.85 10.41
N ALA A 10 -11.61 14.63 11.48
CA ALA A 10 -10.30 14.77 12.11
C ALA A 10 -9.73 13.39 12.45
N VAL A 11 -8.54 13.08 11.93
CA VAL A 11 -7.88 11.80 12.16
C VAL A 11 -7.32 11.78 13.58
N ASP A 12 -7.80 10.86 14.41
CA ASP A 12 -7.19 10.59 15.72
C ASP A 12 -5.75 10.10 15.54
N THR A 13 -4.80 10.94 15.98
CA THR A 13 -3.35 10.69 15.93
C THR A 13 -2.80 10.14 17.24
N GLY A 14 -3.61 10.03 18.29
CA GLY A 14 -3.20 9.56 19.62
C GLY A 14 -3.06 8.04 19.74
N ARG A 15 -3.53 7.28 18.75
CA ARG A 15 -3.48 5.80 18.73
C ARG A 15 -2.69 5.28 17.53
N PRO A 16 -1.79 4.29 17.70
CA PRO A 16 -1.07 3.69 16.58
C PRO A 16 -2.03 2.93 15.66
N ARG A 17 -1.94 3.22 14.35
CA ARG A 17 -2.74 2.58 13.29
C ARG A 17 -1.89 1.57 12.53
N PRO A 18 -2.38 0.34 12.27
CA PRO A 18 -1.61 -0.70 11.58
C PRO A 18 -0.98 -0.25 10.26
N ALA A 19 -1.71 0.51 9.45
CA ALA A 19 -1.23 1.03 8.17
C ALA A 19 0.00 1.96 8.33
N ARG A 20 0.01 2.82 9.35
CA ARG A 20 1.12 3.76 9.63
C ARG A 20 2.32 3.05 10.24
N VAL A 21 2.10 2.03 11.07
CA VAL A 21 3.19 1.18 11.57
C VAL A 21 3.84 0.41 10.41
N HIS A 22 3.04 -0.07 9.45
CA HIS A 22 3.53 -0.73 8.24
C HIS A 22 4.31 0.23 7.33
N ASP A 23 3.81 1.45 7.12
CA ASP A 23 4.50 2.53 6.39
C ASP A 23 5.89 2.83 6.99
N ARG A 24 5.98 2.97 8.32
CA ARG A 24 7.26 3.21 8.99
C ARG A 24 8.27 2.10 8.72
N ARG A 25 7.83 0.84 8.70
CA ARG A 25 8.68 -0.33 8.36
C ARG A 25 9.12 -0.31 6.89
N LEU A 26 8.36 0.31 6.00
CA LEU A 26 8.77 0.51 4.61
C LEU A 26 9.73 1.70 4.43
N GLY A 27 9.95 2.50 5.47
CA GLY A 27 10.74 3.73 5.40
C GLY A 27 9.92 4.95 4.96
N GLY A 28 8.58 4.84 4.98
CA GLY A 28 7.68 5.94 4.68
C GLY A 28 7.74 7.06 5.72
N ARG A 29 7.32 8.25 5.29
CA ARG A 29 7.34 9.49 6.07
C ARG A 29 5.98 9.87 6.66
N ASP A 30 4.92 9.14 6.31
CA ASP A 30 3.54 9.41 6.75
C ASP A 30 3.20 8.80 8.11
N SER A 31 4.25 8.40 8.83
CA SER A 31 4.17 7.82 10.16
C SER A 31 4.21 8.92 11.22
N HIS A 32 3.08 9.18 11.89
CA HIS A 32 3.02 10.08 13.04
C HIS A 32 3.87 9.57 14.22
N PRO A 33 4.31 10.45 15.14
CA PRO A 33 5.18 10.09 16.28
C PRO A 33 4.71 8.88 17.10
N VAL A 34 3.38 8.75 17.26
CA VAL A 34 2.73 7.64 17.99
C VAL A 34 2.98 6.26 17.33
N GLY A 35 3.28 6.23 16.03
CA GLY A 35 3.66 5.01 15.31
C GLY A 35 5.15 4.66 15.39
N GLU A 36 6.01 5.55 15.89
CA GLU A 36 7.46 5.33 15.92
C GLU A 36 7.88 4.33 17.00
N GLU A 37 7.39 4.49 18.23
CA GLU A 37 7.76 3.60 19.34
C GLU A 37 7.37 2.14 19.10
N PRO A 38 6.14 1.82 18.63
CA PRO A 38 5.78 0.46 18.25
C PRO A 38 6.63 -0.08 17.09
N ALA A 39 6.94 0.75 16.10
CA ALA A 39 7.78 0.33 14.97
C ALA A 39 9.21 0.01 15.43
N ARG A 40 9.80 0.83 16.30
CA ARG A 40 11.13 0.59 16.89
C ARG A 40 11.14 -0.67 17.74
N GLY A 41 10.15 -0.87 18.60
CA GLY A 41 10.04 -2.09 19.42
C GLY A 41 9.98 -3.36 18.58
N ILE A 42 9.22 -3.34 17.48
CA ILE A 42 9.11 -4.48 16.56
C ILE A 42 10.43 -4.74 15.82
N LEU A 43 11.13 -3.69 15.40
CA LEU A 43 12.43 -3.81 14.73
C LEU A 43 13.54 -4.28 15.67
N ALA A 44 13.49 -3.86 16.95
CA ALA A 44 14.39 -4.33 17.98
C ALA A 44 14.14 -5.80 18.33
N ALA A 45 12.88 -6.24 18.33
CA ALA A 45 12.52 -7.63 18.57
C ALA A 45 12.86 -8.55 17.38
N ASP A 46 12.63 -8.10 16.14
CA ASP A 46 12.93 -8.86 14.92
C ASP A 46 13.22 -7.93 13.73
N ALA A 47 14.50 -7.82 13.36
CA ALA A 47 14.95 -7.05 12.21
C ALA A 47 14.53 -7.66 10.86
N THR A 48 14.16 -8.95 10.81
CA THR A 48 13.73 -9.62 9.57
C THR A 48 12.37 -9.11 9.08
N VAL A 49 11.58 -8.50 9.95
CA VAL A 49 10.29 -7.88 9.63
C VAL A 49 10.42 -6.90 8.46
N LEU A 50 11.50 -6.10 8.37
CA LEU A 50 11.73 -5.20 7.23
C LEU A 50 11.81 -5.94 5.89
N ARG A 51 12.50 -7.10 5.89
CA ARG A 51 12.62 -7.93 4.70
C ARG A 51 11.27 -8.52 4.33
N GLY A 52 10.50 -9.01 5.31
CA GLY A 52 9.15 -9.52 5.10
C GLY A 52 8.20 -8.46 4.53
N THR A 53 8.19 -7.25 5.09
CA THR A 53 7.37 -6.13 4.62
C THR A 53 7.71 -5.74 3.17
N ARG A 54 9.01 -5.65 2.83
CA ARG A 54 9.45 -5.38 1.45
C ARG A 54 9.11 -6.54 0.49
N ALA A 55 9.23 -7.78 0.95
CA ALA A 55 8.91 -8.96 0.15
C ALA A 55 7.40 -9.03 -0.16
N GLY A 56 6.54 -8.75 0.83
CA GLY A 56 5.09 -8.66 0.64
C GLY A 56 4.74 -7.60 -0.42
N ARG A 57 5.38 -6.43 -0.36
CA ARG A 57 5.19 -5.38 -1.37
C ARG A 57 5.57 -5.82 -2.78
N ARG A 58 6.74 -6.47 -2.93
CA ARG A 58 7.17 -7.03 -4.22
C ARG A 58 6.23 -8.12 -4.72
N PHE A 59 5.68 -8.93 -3.81
CA PHE A 59 4.70 -9.96 -4.16
C PHE A 59 3.42 -9.34 -4.72
N THR A 60 2.84 -8.33 -4.06
CA THR A 60 1.64 -7.64 -4.54
C THR A 60 1.84 -7.10 -5.95
N HIS A 61 2.97 -6.44 -6.24
CA HIS A 61 3.25 -5.92 -7.58
C HIS A 61 3.35 -7.03 -8.63
N ARG A 62 4.00 -8.15 -8.32
CA ARG A 62 4.07 -9.30 -9.24
C ARG A 62 2.70 -9.90 -9.47
N ALA A 63 1.92 -10.13 -8.42
CA ALA A 63 0.59 -10.72 -8.52
C ALA A 63 -0.35 -9.86 -9.37
N VAL A 64 -0.36 -8.54 -9.15
CA VAL A 64 -1.16 -7.59 -9.93
C VAL A 64 -0.71 -7.59 -11.40
N ARG A 65 0.59 -7.57 -11.65
CA ARG A 65 1.14 -7.62 -13.01
C ARG A 65 0.72 -8.90 -13.74
N THR A 66 0.93 -10.06 -13.12
CA THR A 66 0.56 -11.35 -13.71
C THR A 66 -0.94 -11.44 -13.97
N GLY A 67 -1.79 -10.98 -13.05
CA GLY A 67 -3.23 -10.92 -13.29
C GLY A 67 -3.59 -10.00 -14.47
N ALA A 68 -2.93 -8.84 -14.58
CA ALA A 68 -3.20 -7.86 -15.61
C ALA A 68 -2.76 -8.35 -17.00
N GLU A 69 -1.61 -9.04 -17.08
CA GLU A 69 -1.12 -9.72 -18.28
C GLU A 69 -2.07 -10.84 -18.72
N ALA A 70 -2.70 -11.54 -17.76
CA ALA A 70 -3.73 -12.55 -18.01
C ALA A 70 -5.11 -11.94 -18.32
N GLY A 71 -5.24 -10.61 -18.43
CA GLY A 71 -6.49 -9.93 -18.75
C GLY A 71 -7.47 -9.76 -17.58
N THR A 72 -7.07 -10.08 -16.35
CA THR A 72 -7.93 -9.91 -15.16
C THR A 72 -8.18 -8.44 -14.88
N ARG A 73 -9.44 -8.00 -14.97
CA ARG A 73 -9.91 -6.66 -14.60
C ARG A 73 -11.38 -6.77 -14.16
N PRO A 74 -11.83 -6.10 -13.07
CA PRO A 74 -11.12 -5.18 -12.17
C PRO A 74 -10.34 -5.88 -11.02
N PHE A 75 -9.47 -5.13 -10.32
CA PHE A 75 -8.73 -5.57 -9.13
C PHE A 75 -9.31 -4.96 -7.84
N PRO A 76 -10.01 -5.74 -6.99
CA PRO A 76 -10.42 -5.26 -5.68
C PRO A 76 -9.22 -5.20 -4.74
N ASP A 77 -8.93 -4.01 -4.20
CA ASP A 77 -7.88 -3.79 -3.20
C ASP A 77 -8.53 -3.52 -1.84
N ILE A 78 -8.42 -4.49 -0.92
CA ILE A 78 -9.03 -4.42 0.42
C ILE A 78 -7.90 -4.29 1.44
N GLY A 79 -7.84 -3.15 2.12
CA GLY A 79 -6.78 -2.88 3.10
C GLY A 79 -5.50 -2.35 2.46
N THR A 80 -5.61 -1.44 1.49
CA THR A 80 -4.52 -0.80 0.72
C THR A 80 -3.36 -0.25 1.58
N GLY A 81 -3.64 0.09 2.84
CA GLY A 81 -2.65 0.68 3.74
C GLY A 81 -2.34 2.13 3.39
N VAL A 82 -1.16 2.61 3.79
CA VAL A 82 -0.69 3.95 3.41
C VAL A 82 -0.27 3.93 1.93
N PRO A 83 -0.70 4.93 1.12
CA PRO A 83 -0.30 5.06 -0.28
C PRO A 83 1.24 4.95 -0.43
N THR A 84 1.72 3.88 -1.08
CA THR A 84 3.16 3.66 -1.30
C THR A 84 3.42 3.32 -2.77
N GLU A 85 4.21 4.15 -3.46
CA GLU A 85 4.48 4.02 -4.89
C GLU A 85 5.47 2.91 -5.28
N PRO A 86 5.20 2.12 -6.35
CA PRO A 86 4.01 2.20 -7.18
C PRO A 86 2.78 1.55 -6.51
N HIS A 87 1.61 2.15 -6.73
CA HIS A 87 0.32 1.63 -6.31
C HIS A 87 -0.13 0.47 -7.21
N PRO A 88 -0.96 -0.47 -6.72
CA PRO A 88 -1.48 -1.58 -7.53
C PRO A 88 -2.12 -1.13 -8.85
N HIS A 89 -2.93 -0.06 -8.84
CA HIS A 89 -3.57 0.44 -10.06
C HIS A 89 -2.55 0.95 -11.08
N GLN A 90 -1.45 1.60 -10.64
CA GLN A 90 -0.37 2.06 -11.53
C GLN A 90 0.33 0.87 -12.20
N VAL A 91 0.52 -0.24 -11.47
CA VAL A 91 1.06 -1.48 -12.03
C VAL A 91 0.13 -2.08 -13.07
N ALA A 92 -1.17 -2.17 -12.78
CA ALA A 92 -2.16 -2.71 -13.71
C ALA A 92 -2.31 -1.84 -14.98
N GLN A 93 -2.28 -0.52 -14.84
CA GLN A 93 -2.35 0.44 -15.95
C GLN A 93 -1.10 0.39 -16.84
N GLY A 94 0.08 0.20 -16.25
CA GLY A 94 1.33 0.04 -17.02
C GLY A 94 1.26 -1.13 -18.00
N VAL A 95 0.77 -2.29 -17.55
CA VAL A 95 0.59 -3.48 -18.40
C VAL A 95 -0.43 -3.23 -19.52
N ALA A 96 -1.51 -2.50 -19.24
CA ALA A 96 -2.51 -2.15 -20.25
C ALA A 96 -1.93 -1.24 -21.33
N ALA A 97 -1.13 -0.25 -20.96
CA ALA A 97 -0.45 0.63 -21.90
C ALA A 97 0.55 -0.13 -22.81
N GLU A 98 1.33 -1.04 -22.24
CA GLU A 98 2.25 -1.92 -23.00
C GLU A 98 1.51 -2.83 -23.98
N SER A 99 0.32 -3.32 -23.59
CA SER A 99 -0.50 -4.17 -24.45
C SER A 99 -1.05 -3.40 -25.66
N VAL A 100 -1.51 -2.17 -25.47
CA VAL A 100 -2.00 -1.30 -26.56
C VAL A 100 -0.88 -0.93 -27.52
N ALA A 101 0.34 -0.70 -27.04
CA ALA A 101 1.49 -0.41 -27.90
C ALA A 101 1.96 -1.62 -28.73
N ARG A 102 1.48 -2.84 -28.44
CA ARG A 102 1.87 -4.08 -29.11
C ARG A 102 0.91 -4.53 -30.22
N GLU A 103 -0.24 -3.88 -30.38
CA GLU A 103 -1.13 -4.12 -31.53
C GLU A 103 -0.83 -3.10 -32.65
N PRO A 104 -0.51 -3.56 -33.88
CA PRO A 104 -0.25 -2.70 -35.04
C PRO A 104 -1.53 -2.14 -35.69
#